data_AF-A0A970RX36-F1
#
_entry.id   AF-A0A970RX36-F1
#
_cell.length_a   1.000
_cell.length_b   1.000
_cell.length_c   1.000
_cell.angle_alpha   90.00
_cell.angle_beta   90.00
_cell.angle_gamma   90.00
#
_symmetry.space_group_name_H-M   'P 1'
#
loop_
_entity.id
_entity.type
_entity.pdbx_description
1 polymer ?
#
loop_
_entity_poly.entity_id
_entity_poly.type
_entity_poly.pdbx_seq_one_letter_code
_entity_poly.pdbx_strand_id
1 'polypeptide(L)'
;MNTQLIKRRALAATCIIVLLAVLVGIVSWAGSYYPAYNKDSKNHLERLRVIDIYENPLGEAIPQTVVYGLIKDHFANAEKTPKLLFIGYDGAYALLPALNYGDPDSAISAVAAEGGLYLTYCGGATKGAQDTSTAPGWAATFTGVWATENGVYSNLYTLNKKTESIIYQLGKQGKKTSFSTIWGPHFTRTYKNEVAAAKANNYPIEYILNKDDDASVDSMLAKINAGYDAIFGILEYTDRNGHGTGFSIDNPKYVNGYLEGEKQALKLIDAVKARETYEQEDWLIIITSDHGGYGTSHGSPSPMETYIFLATNKKLP
;
A
#
# COMPACT_ATOMS: atom_id res chain seq x y z
N MET A 1 12.14 76.04 55.89
CA MET A 1 12.13 75.37 57.21
C MET A 1 10.96 74.40 57.23
N ASN A 2 11.25 73.10 57.42
CA ASN A 2 10.49 72.06 58.17
C ASN A 2 8.94 72.15 58.23
N THR A 3 8.12 71.11 58.04
CA THR A 3 8.29 69.68 58.41
C THR A 3 7.08 68.83 57.95
N GLN A 4 7.34 67.54 57.66
CA GLN A 4 6.53 66.31 57.87
C GLN A 4 5.17 66.09 57.15
N LEU A 5 4.89 64.98 56.44
CA LEU A 5 4.94 63.50 56.68
C LEU A 5 3.67 62.88 57.32
N ILE A 6 3.03 61.96 56.56
CA ILE A 6 2.39 60.66 56.94
C ILE A 6 0.84 60.50 56.93
N LYS A 7 0.37 59.84 55.85
CA LYS A 7 -0.54 58.66 55.69
C LYS A 7 -1.68 58.36 56.70
N ARG A 8 -2.89 58.03 56.18
CA ARG A 8 -3.48 56.65 56.07
C ARG A 8 -4.96 56.59 55.56
N ARG A 9 -5.20 55.72 54.54
CA ARG A 9 -6.28 54.69 54.33
C ARG A 9 -7.78 55.13 54.35
N ALA A 10 -8.74 54.58 53.59
CA ALA A 10 -8.89 53.49 52.60
C ALA A 10 -10.33 53.50 51.97
N LEU A 11 -10.58 52.57 51.03
CA LEU A 11 -11.82 52.13 50.33
C LEU A 11 -12.15 52.85 49.00
N ALA A 12 -11.93 52.26 47.82
CA ALA A 12 -12.54 51.07 47.17
C ALA A 12 -13.80 51.43 46.35
N ALA A 13 -13.66 51.45 45.02
CA ALA A 13 -14.70 51.01 44.07
C ALA A 13 -14.11 50.90 42.64
N THR A 14 -14.29 49.70 42.11
CA THR A 14 -13.94 49.17 40.79
C THR A 14 -14.75 49.83 39.67
N CYS A 15 -14.15 50.06 38.49
CA CYS A 15 -14.64 49.52 37.21
C CYS A 15 -13.74 49.91 36.04
N ILE A 16 -13.23 48.86 35.40
CA ILE A 16 -12.39 48.81 34.22
C ILE A 16 -13.29 48.91 32.99
N ILE A 17 -12.99 49.83 32.06
CA ILE A 17 -13.37 49.69 30.65
C ILE A 17 -12.16 50.07 29.81
N VAL A 18 -11.47 49.07 29.27
CA VAL A 18 -10.44 49.23 28.23
C VAL A 18 -11.13 49.02 26.89
N LEU A 19 -11.13 50.08 26.08
CA LEU A 19 -11.38 50.07 24.65
C LEU A 19 -10.10 49.64 23.93
N LEU A 20 -10.15 48.56 23.15
CA LEU A 20 -9.35 48.44 21.93
C LEU A 20 -9.94 47.38 21.01
N ALA A 21 -10.25 47.84 19.80
CA ALA A 21 -10.94 47.16 18.74
C ALA A 21 -10.06 46.14 18.01
N VAL A 22 -10.64 45.02 17.57
CA VAL A 22 -10.26 44.34 16.33
C VAL A 22 -11.51 43.77 15.66
N LEU A 23 -11.88 44.35 14.51
CA LEU A 23 -12.68 43.71 13.47
C LEU A 23 -11.86 42.58 12.84
N VAL A 24 -12.42 41.38 12.72
CA VAL A 24 -12.70 40.64 11.46
C VAL A 24 -13.58 39.45 11.84
N GLY A 25 -14.78 39.41 11.28
CA GLY A 25 -15.65 38.24 11.28
C GLY A 25 -15.62 37.52 9.94
N ILE A 26 -16.19 36.30 9.93
CA ILE A 26 -16.32 35.32 8.84
C ILE A 26 -15.01 34.49 8.73
N VAL A 27 -15.00 33.15 8.91
CA VAL A 27 -15.58 32.10 8.07
C VAL A 27 -15.79 30.79 8.87
N SER A 28 -16.84 30.08 8.48
CA SER A 28 -17.34 28.74 8.85
C SER A 28 -16.34 27.69 9.36
N TRP A 29 -16.78 26.97 10.40
CA TRP A 29 -16.19 25.74 10.94
C TRP A 29 -16.57 24.54 10.07
N ALA A 30 -15.65 24.12 9.20
CA ALA A 30 -15.56 22.78 8.62
C ALA A 30 -14.14 22.63 8.05
N GLY A 31 -13.17 22.30 8.91
CA GLY A 31 -11.79 22.06 8.53
C GLY A 31 -11.32 20.79 9.20
N SER A 32 -11.19 19.72 8.41
CA SER A 32 -10.45 18.51 8.76
C SER A 32 -9.05 18.89 9.23
N TYR A 33 -8.69 18.45 10.42
CA TYR A 33 -7.38 18.67 11.01
C TYR A 33 -6.35 17.85 10.23
N TYR A 34 -5.78 18.43 9.18
CA TYR A 34 -4.61 17.89 8.49
C TYR A 34 -3.38 18.23 9.32
N PRO A 35 -2.65 17.26 9.91
CA PRO A 35 -1.41 17.54 10.59
C PRO A 35 -0.45 18.18 9.60
N ALA A 36 0.21 19.25 10.06
CA ALA A 36 1.15 20.04 9.29
C ALA A 36 2.16 19.16 8.54
N TYR A 37 2.37 19.48 7.27
CA TYR A 37 3.41 18.97 6.37
C TYR A 37 4.80 19.01 7.08
N ASN A 38 5.17 17.92 7.77
CA ASN A 38 6.33 17.83 8.66
C ASN A 38 7.65 17.78 7.86
N LYS A 39 8.75 18.20 8.49
CA LYS A 39 10.14 18.11 7.99
C LYS A 39 10.49 16.71 7.48
N ASP A 40 9.97 15.66 8.11
CA ASP A 40 10.21 14.27 7.69
C ASP A 40 9.57 13.96 6.34
N SER A 41 8.37 14.49 6.07
CA SER A 41 7.71 14.37 4.76
C SER A 41 8.41 15.18 3.67
N LYS A 42 8.96 16.36 4.01
CA LYS A 42 9.81 17.12 3.07
C LYS A 42 11.08 16.35 2.75
N ASN A 43 11.76 15.81 3.76
CA ASN A 43 12.92 14.94 3.57
C ASN A 43 12.59 13.72 2.71
N HIS A 44 11.41 13.12 2.90
CA HIS A 44 10.97 11.98 2.09
C HIS A 44 10.83 12.33 0.60
N LEU A 45 10.14 13.43 0.27
CA LEU A 45 10.01 13.88 -1.12
C LEU A 45 11.34 14.29 -1.74
N GLU A 46 12.22 14.97 -1.01
CA GLU A 46 13.56 15.30 -1.52
C GLU A 46 14.37 14.03 -1.80
N ARG A 47 14.30 13.01 -0.93
CA ARG A 47 14.93 11.71 -1.18
C ARG A 47 14.36 11.04 -2.43
N LEU A 48 13.04 11.04 -2.61
CA LEU A 48 12.41 10.49 -3.82
C LEU A 48 12.74 11.25 -5.11
N ARG A 49 13.12 12.54 -5.04
CA ARG A 49 13.54 13.30 -6.22
C ARG A 49 14.92 12.96 -6.72
N VAL A 50 15.80 12.49 -5.83
CA VAL A 50 17.22 12.25 -6.13
C VAL A 50 17.57 10.77 -6.16
N ILE A 51 16.64 9.89 -5.80
CA ILE A 51 16.82 8.45 -5.89
C ILE A 51 16.79 8.01 -7.36
N ASP A 52 17.77 7.22 -7.76
CA ASP A 52 17.98 6.80 -9.14
C ASP A 52 17.84 5.27 -9.25
N ILE A 53 16.65 4.76 -8.89
CA ILE A 53 16.28 3.34 -9.03
C ILE A 53 14.95 3.14 -9.76
N TYR A 54 14.19 4.22 -9.97
CA TYR A 54 12.87 4.18 -10.59
C TYR A 54 12.98 4.60 -12.05
N GLU A 55 12.25 3.89 -12.93
CA GLU A 55 12.17 4.18 -14.36
C GLU A 55 11.47 5.53 -14.66
N ASN A 56 10.64 6.00 -13.73
CA ASN A 56 9.89 7.24 -13.85
C ASN A 56 10.21 8.22 -12.71
N PRO A 57 10.27 9.54 -12.98
CA PRO A 57 10.52 10.54 -11.95
C PRO A 57 9.29 10.74 -11.05
N LEU A 58 9.50 11.36 -9.87
CA LEU A 58 8.44 11.68 -8.91
C LEU A 58 7.21 12.39 -9.50
N GLY A 59 7.42 13.29 -10.47
CA GLY A 59 6.33 14.04 -11.12
C GLY A 59 5.47 13.18 -12.05
N GLU A 60 5.94 11.99 -12.40
CA GLU A 60 5.29 11.03 -13.31
C GLU A 60 4.98 9.72 -12.58
N ALA A 61 4.86 9.76 -11.25
CA ALA A 61 4.41 8.62 -10.47
C ALA A 61 3.05 8.12 -11.01
N ILE A 62 2.97 6.82 -11.29
CA ILE A 62 1.79 6.22 -11.92
C ILE A 62 0.81 5.68 -10.86
N PRO A 63 -0.50 5.68 -11.13
CA PRO A 63 -1.48 5.21 -10.16
C PRO A 63 -1.35 3.70 -9.94
N GLN A 64 -1.47 3.20 -8.71
CA GLN A 64 -1.38 1.75 -8.47
C GLN A 64 -2.45 0.92 -9.21
N THR A 65 -3.51 1.56 -9.67
CA THR A 65 -4.56 0.93 -10.48
C THR A 65 -4.04 0.34 -11.79
N VAL A 66 -2.86 0.76 -12.28
CA VAL A 66 -2.22 0.19 -13.49
C VAL A 66 -1.96 -1.31 -13.38
N VAL A 67 -1.77 -1.83 -12.16
CA VAL A 67 -1.50 -3.24 -11.89
C VAL A 67 -2.60 -4.15 -12.44
N TYR A 68 -3.86 -3.73 -12.33
CA TYR A 68 -4.99 -4.47 -12.89
C TYR A 68 -4.87 -4.65 -14.40
N GLY A 69 -4.53 -3.56 -15.12
CA GLY A 69 -4.34 -3.57 -16.56
C GLY A 69 -3.21 -4.50 -16.97
N LEU A 70 -2.08 -4.41 -16.28
CA LEU A 70 -0.92 -5.27 -16.51
C LEU A 70 -1.26 -6.77 -16.39
N ILE A 71 -1.99 -7.17 -15.35
CA ILE A 71 -2.42 -8.56 -15.16
C ILE A 71 -3.41 -8.97 -16.25
N LYS A 72 -4.41 -8.13 -16.52
CA LYS A 72 -5.44 -8.42 -17.51
C LYS A 72 -4.84 -8.61 -18.91
N ASP A 73 -3.95 -7.71 -19.31
CA ASP A 73 -3.30 -7.74 -20.62
C ASP A 73 -2.36 -8.94 -20.75
N HIS A 74 -1.67 -9.33 -19.67
CA HIS A 74 -0.85 -10.54 -19.65
C HIS A 74 -1.66 -11.80 -19.94
N PHE A 75 -2.78 -12.01 -19.24
CA PHE A 75 -3.62 -13.20 -19.45
C PHE A 75 -4.36 -13.19 -20.79
N ALA A 76 -4.58 -12.02 -21.38
CA ALA A 76 -5.24 -11.88 -22.68
C ALA A 76 -4.31 -12.15 -23.87
N ASN A 77 -3.01 -11.84 -23.74
CA ASN A 77 -2.09 -11.78 -24.88
C ASN A 77 -0.90 -12.75 -24.81
N ALA A 78 -0.82 -13.62 -23.81
CA ALA A 78 0.31 -14.56 -23.68
C ALA A 78 0.34 -15.60 -24.81
N GLU A 79 1.52 -15.81 -25.41
CA GLU A 79 1.75 -16.83 -26.44
C GLU A 79 1.96 -18.24 -25.83
N LYS A 80 2.45 -18.28 -24.59
CA LYS A 80 2.60 -19.50 -23.76
C LYS A 80 1.49 -19.54 -22.71
N THR A 81 1.47 -20.58 -21.88
CA THR A 81 0.52 -20.67 -20.76
C THR A 81 0.74 -19.50 -19.80
N PRO A 82 -0.19 -18.53 -19.67
CA PRO A 82 0.01 -17.39 -18.79
C PRO A 82 -0.03 -17.82 -17.33
N LYS A 83 0.91 -17.33 -16.55
CA LYS A 83 1.08 -17.57 -15.11
C LYS A 83 1.32 -16.25 -14.38
N LEU A 84 0.80 -16.13 -13.16
CA LEU A 84 1.00 -14.95 -12.32
C LEU A 84 1.51 -15.32 -10.92
N LEU A 85 2.58 -14.64 -10.51
CA LEU A 85 3.00 -14.52 -9.13
C LEU A 85 2.87 -13.04 -8.70
N PHE A 86 1.90 -12.76 -7.84
CA PHE A 86 1.69 -11.44 -7.25
C PHE A 86 2.08 -11.45 -5.78
N ILE A 87 3.01 -10.57 -5.40
CA ILE A 87 3.53 -10.46 -4.04
C ILE A 87 3.30 -9.02 -3.55
N GLY A 88 2.39 -8.85 -2.61
CA GLY A 88 2.12 -7.58 -1.94
C GLY A 88 2.99 -7.42 -0.70
N TYR A 89 3.71 -6.31 -0.59
CA TYR A 89 4.37 -5.88 0.65
C TYR A 89 3.49 -4.85 1.32
N ASP A 90 2.69 -5.28 2.30
CA ASP A 90 1.77 -4.38 2.99
C ASP A 90 2.56 -3.29 3.75
N GLY A 91 2.13 -2.04 3.63
CA GLY A 91 2.71 -0.92 4.38
C GLY A 91 4.15 -0.53 4.01
N ALA A 92 4.60 -0.82 2.79
CA ALA A 92 5.96 -0.58 2.31
C ALA A 92 6.07 0.64 1.38
N TYR A 93 6.60 1.76 1.88
CA TYR A 93 6.71 2.98 1.06
C TYR A 93 7.93 3.02 0.14
N ALA A 94 7.89 3.94 -0.84
CA ALA A 94 8.78 4.04 -1.98
C ALA A 94 10.28 4.30 -1.73
N LEU A 95 10.77 4.41 -0.49
CA LEU A 95 12.22 4.49 -0.24
C LEU A 95 12.81 3.15 0.21
N LEU A 96 11.98 2.19 0.62
CA LEU A 96 12.47 0.88 1.03
C LEU A 96 13.25 0.13 -0.06
N PRO A 97 12.83 0.14 -1.34
CA PRO A 97 13.60 -0.50 -2.41
C PRO A 97 15.05 -0.03 -2.49
N ALA A 98 15.33 1.24 -2.14
CA ALA A 98 16.67 1.81 -2.15
C ALA A 98 17.67 1.12 -1.20
N LEU A 99 17.17 0.42 -0.18
CA LEU A 99 18.01 -0.14 0.88
C LEU A 99 18.85 -1.33 0.42
N ASN A 100 18.40 -2.04 -0.60
CA ASN A 100 19.05 -3.24 -1.14
C ASN A 100 18.97 -3.33 -2.68
N TYR A 101 18.62 -2.25 -3.39
CA TYR A 101 18.53 -2.29 -4.85
C TYR A 101 19.90 -2.57 -5.48
N GLY A 102 19.95 -3.54 -6.39
CA GLY A 102 21.18 -4.05 -7.00
C GLY A 102 21.88 -5.16 -6.21
N ASP A 103 21.43 -5.48 -4.99
CA ASP A 103 21.97 -6.60 -4.23
C ASP A 103 21.45 -7.94 -4.79
N PRO A 104 22.25 -9.02 -4.76
CA PRO A 104 21.82 -10.36 -5.17
C PRO A 104 20.61 -10.89 -4.37
N ASP A 105 20.44 -10.41 -3.14
CA ASP A 105 19.36 -10.80 -2.23
C ASP A 105 18.12 -9.88 -2.35
N SER A 106 18.03 -9.03 -3.38
CA SER A 106 16.86 -8.20 -3.63
C SER A 106 15.89 -8.84 -4.65
N ALA A 107 14.70 -9.21 -4.17
CA ALA A 107 13.63 -9.71 -5.02
C ALA A 107 13.15 -8.63 -6.01
N ILE A 108 13.00 -7.40 -5.53
CA ILE A 108 12.64 -6.26 -6.38
C ILE A 108 13.66 -6.07 -7.50
N SER A 109 14.96 -6.14 -7.20
CA SER A 109 16.01 -6.01 -8.22
C SER A 109 15.97 -7.16 -9.23
N ALA A 110 15.79 -8.40 -8.75
CA ALA A 110 15.70 -9.58 -9.60
C ALA A 110 14.51 -9.51 -10.59
N VAL A 111 13.36 -9.00 -10.13
CA VAL A 111 12.17 -8.81 -10.97
C VAL A 111 12.34 -7.62 -11.91
N ALA A 112 12.82 -6.48 -11.40
CA ALA A 112 12.97 -5.25 -12.16
C ALA A 112 14.01 -5.37 -13.29
N ALA A 113 15.02 -6.22 -13.14
CA ALA A 113 16.03 -6.48 -14.18
C ALA A 113 15.43 -7.02 -15.50
N GLU A 114 14.27 -7.68 -15.44
CA GLU A 114 13.58 -8.23 -16.61
C GLU A 114 12.53 -7.26 -17.20
N GLY A 115 12.06 -6.28 -16.42
CA GLY A 115 11.02 -5.33 -16.83
C GLY A 115 11.28 -3.91 -16.34
N GLY A 116 11.03 -3.64 -15.07
CA GLY A 116 11.43 -2.39 -14.42
C GLY A 116 10.89 -2.21 -13.00
N LEU A 117 11.41 -1.18 -12.33
CA LEU A 117 10.94 -0.68 -11.04
C LEU A 117 10.34 0.71 -11.25
N TYR A 118 9.06 0.87 -10.93
CA TYR A 118 8.30 2.09 -11.18
C TYR A 118 7.83 2.70 -9.86
N LEU A 119 7.94 4.02 -9.76
CA LEU A 119 7.37 4.79 -8.67
C LEU A 119 5.86 4.92 -8.89
N THR A 120 5.08 4.50 -7.90
CA THR A 120 3.62 4.51 -7.97
C THR A 120 3.01 5.28 -6.80
N TYR A 121 1.71 5.54 -6.85
CA TYR A 121 0.99 6.18 -5.76
C TYR A 121 -0.36 5.53 -5.42
N CYS A 122 -0.74 5.65 -4.15
CA CYS A 122 -2.00 5.21 -3.57
C CYS A 122 -2.87 6.39 -3.10
N GLY A 123 -4.00 6.12 -2.43
CA GLY A 123 -4.81 7.17 -1.77
C GLY A 123 -5.79 7.93 -2.69
N GLY A 124 -6.01 7.44 -3.91
CA GLY A 124 -7.04 7.95 -4.84
C GLY A 124 -6.52 8.91 -5.92
N ALA A 125 -7.36 9.17 -6.93
CA ALA A 125 -7.02 10.07 -8.05
C ALA A 125 -6.73 11.51 -7.61
N THR A 126 -7.33 11.94 -6.51
CA THR A 126 -7.03 13.21 -5.84
C THR A 126 -6.60 12.92 -4.41
N LYS A 127 -5.67 13.74 -3.91
CA LYS A 127 -5.06 13.57 -2.60
C LYS A 127 -6.12 13.43 -1.49
N GLY A 128 -6.13 12.28 -0.81
CA GLY A 128 -7.04 12.01 0.31
C GLY A 128 -8.47 11.65 -0.09
N ALA A 129 -8.73 11.35 -1.37
CA ALA A 129 -10.03 10.85 -1.82
C ALA A 129 -10.30 9.39 -1.37
N GLN A 130 -9.26 8.68 -0.97
CA GLN A 130 -9.28 7.31 -0.48
C GLN A 130 -8.24 7.17 0.62
N ASP A 131 -8.54 6.43 1.68
CA ASP A 131 -7.56 6.19 2.75
C ASP A 131 -6.36 5.42 2.18
N THR A 132 -5.15 5.80 2.60
CA THR A 132 -3.92 5.03 2.36
C THR A 132 -3.86 3.88 3.35
N SER A 133 -4.67 2.84 3.12
CA SER A 133 -4.86 1.72 4.04
C SER A 133 -5.09 0.40 3.28
N THR A 134 -4.90 -0.72 3.98
CA THR A 134 -4.96 -2.09 3.46
C THR A 134 -6.10 -2.37 2.48
N ALA A 135 -7.35 -2.29 2.93
CA ALA A 135 -8.51 -2.61 2.09
C ALA A 135 -8.64 -1.69 0.86
N PRO A 136 -8.65 -0.35 0.99
CA PRO A 136 -8.76 0.53 -0.17
C PRO A 136 -7.58 0.39 -1.14
N GLY A 137 -6.36 0.22 -0.62
CA GLY A 137 -5.16 0.02 -1.41
C GLY A 137 -5.27 -1.24 -2.28
N TRP A 138 -5.38 -2.41 -1.66
CA TRP A 138 -5.51 -3.66 -2.40
C TRP A 138 -6.75 -3.69 -3.31
N ALA A 139 -7.87 -3.08 -2.91
CA ALA A 139 -9.05 -2.99 -3.77
C ALA A 139 -8.78 -2.17 -5.03
N ALA A 140 -8.11 -1.03 -4.94
CA ALA A 140 -7.75 -0.23 -6.11
C ALA A 140 -6.80 -0.99 -7.05
N THR A 141 -5.80 -1.67 -6.48
CA THR A 141 -4.84 -2.49 -7.21
C THR A 141 -5.52 -3.63 -7.96
N PHE A 142 -6.43 -4.37 -7.31
CA PHE A 142 -7.07 -5.55 -7.90
C PHE A 142 -8.29 -5.23 -8.77
N THR A 143 -8.82 -4.02 -8.73
CA THR A 143 -9.97 -3.63 -9.57
C THR A 143 -9.61 -2.68 -10.70
N GLY A 144 -8.45 -2.04 -10.63
CA GLY A 144 -8.01 -1.06 -11.63
C GLY A 144 -8.72 0.29 -11.54
N VAL A 145 -9.53 0.50 -10.51
CA VAL A 145 -10.27 1.74 -10.29
C VAL A 145 -10.26 2.13 -8.82
N TRP A 146 -10.39 3.43 -8.53
CA TRP A 146 -10.33 3.96 -7.16
C TRP A 146 -11.61 3.73 -6.36
N ALA A 147 -11.60 4.08 -5.07
CA ALA A 147 -12.74 4.01 -4.16
C ALA A 147 -14.03 4.65 -4.68
N THR A 148 -13.91 5.72 -5.50
CA THR A 148 -15.05 6.36 -6.16
C THR A 148 -15.86 5.41 -7.04
N GLU A 149 -15.20 4.40 -7.59
CA GLU A 149 -15.80 3.42 -8.50
C GLU A 149 -15.94 2.04 -7.85
N ASN A 150 -14.95 1.58 -7.08
CA ASN A 150 -14.99 0.25 -6.43
C ASN A 150 -15.73 0.26 -5.06
N GLY A 151 -15.95 1.43 -4.47
CA GLY A 151 -16.70 1.62 -3.22
C GLY A 151 -15.93 1.37 -1.91
N VAL A 152 -14.64 1.05 -1.95
CA VAL A 152 -13.81 0.77 -0.76
C VAL A 152 -13.02 2.01 -0.37
N TYR A 153 -13.59 2.86 0.49
CA TYR A 153 -12.95 4.10 0.92
C TYR A 153 -12.01 3.94 2.12
N SER A 154 -12.26 2.95 2.98
CA SER A 154 -11.46 2.63 4.16
C SER A 154 -11.49 1.14 4.50
N ASN A 155 -10.69 0.72 5.49
CA ASN A 155 -10.64 -0.65 6.01
C ASN A 155 -11.99 -1.21 6.51
N LEU A 156 -13.03 -0.38 6.62
CA LEU A 156 -14.37 -0.78 7.07
C LEU A 156 -15.34 -1.10 5.93
N TYR A 157 -14.92 -0.96 4.67
CA TYR A 157 -15.80 -1.05 3.52
C TYR A 157 -15.74 -2.41 2.82
N THR A 158 -16.81 -2.72 2.09
CA THR A 158 -16.92 -3.90 1.24
C THR A 158 -16.89 -3.45 -0.22
N LEU A 159 -16.16 -4.19 -1.06
CA LEU A 159 -16.16 -4.01 -2.51
C LEU A 159 -17.60 -4.04 -3.04
N ASN A 160 -17.96 -3.04 -3.84
CA ASN A 160 -19.31 -2.94 -4.37
C ASN A 160 -19.58 -4.04 -5.42
N LYS A 161 -20.84 -4.23 -5.79
CA LYS A 161 -21.25 -5.29 -6.73
C LYS A 161 -21.05 -4.94 -8.22
N LYS A 162 -20.63 -3.71 -8.53
CA LYS A 162 -20.46 -3.21 -9.91
C LYS A 162 -19.04 -3.44 -10.42
N THR A 163 -18.10 -3.70 -9.52
CA THR A 163 -16.68 -3.88 -9.82
C THR A 163 -16.25 -5.26 -9.34
N GLU A 164 -15.58 -6.01 -10.21
CA GLU A 164 -15.01 -7.33 -9.88
C GLU A 164 -13.49 -7.20 -9.75
N SER A 165 -12.89 -7.82 -8.75
CA SER A 165 -11.44 -7.96 -8.64
C SER A 165 -10.88 -8.88 -9.74
N ILE A 166 -9.64 -8.65 -10.15
CA ILE A 166 -8.95 -9.52 -11.11
C ILE A 166 -8.82 -10.97 -10.59
N ILE A 167 -8.72 -11.14 -9.26
CA ILE A 167 -8.71 -12.46 -8.60
C ILE A 167 -10.01 -13.20 -8.91
N TYR A 168 -11.16 -12.54 -8.72
CA TYR A 168 -12.47 -13.11 -9.02
C TYR A 168 -12.67 -13.35 -10.53
N GLN A 169 -12.25 -12.39 -11.36
CA GLN A 169 -12.37 -12.49 -12.82
C GLN A 169 -11.60 -13.69 -13.40
N LEU A 170 -10.35 -13.91 -12.97
CA LEU A 170 -9.53 -15.04 -13.42
C LEU A 170 -10.17 -16.37 -13.02
N GLY A 171 -10.65 -16.51 -11.79
CA GLY A 171 -11.34 -17.71 -11.35
C GLY A 171 -12.65 -17.97 -12.11
N LYS A 172 -13.44 -16.93 -12.38
CA LYS A 172 -14.65 -17.01 -13.21
C LYS A 172 -14.36 -17.46 -14.64
N GLN A 173 -13.17 -17.17 -15.15
CA GLN A 173 -12.65 -17.66 -16.44
C GLN A 173 -12.05 -19.08 -16.37
N GLY A 174 -12.14 -19.75 -15.22
CA GLY A 174 -11.65 -21.12 -15.01
C GLY A 174 -10.17 -21.23 -14.67
N LYS A 175 -9.46 -20.11 -14.46
CA LYS A 175 -8.05 -20.11 -14.05
C LYS A 175 -7.93 -20.53 -12.58
N LYS A 176 -7.07 -21.50 -12.29
CA LYS A 176 -6.77 -21.92 -10.90
C LYS A 176 -6.09 -20.77 -10.18
N THR A 177 -6.81 -20.15 -9.26
CA THR A 177 -6.40 -18.91 -8.60
C THR A 177 -6.32 -19.11 -7.09
N SER A 178 -5.31 -18.53 -6.45
CA SER A 178 -5.20 -18.52 -4.99
C SER A 178 -4.90 -17.11 -4.47
N PHE A 179 -5.45 -16.78 -3.30
CA PHE A 179 -5.16 -15.55 -2.57
C PHE A 179 -4.83 -15.89 -1.11
N SER A 180 -3.54 -15.78 -0.76
CA SER A 180 -2.98 -16.01 0.58
C SER A 180 -2.76 -14.69 1.33
N THR A 181 -3.21 -14.61 2.57
CA THR A 181 -2.99 -13.46 3.47
C THR A 181 -3.17 -13.90 4.91
N ILE A 182 -2.72 -13.08 5.85
CA ILE A 182 -3.02 -13.22 7.28
C ILE A 182 -4.16 -12.30 7.74
N TRP A 183 -4.51 -11.27 6.95
CA TRP A 183 -5.50 -10.28 7.35
C TRP A 183 -6.91 -10.70 6.90
N GLY A 184 -7.60 -11.36 7.82
CA GLY A 184 -8.96 -11.89 7.63
C GLY A 184 -10.02 -10.92 7.08
N PRO A 185 -9.96 -9.59 7.33
CA PRO A 185 -10.87 -8.62 6.71
C PRO A 185 -10.90 -8.65 5.18
N HIS A 186 -9.85 -9.11 4.49
CA HIS A 186 -9.93 -9.34 3.05
C HIS A 186 -11.11 -10.24 2.67
N PHE A 187 -11.30 -11.37 3.35
CA PHE A 187 -12.33 -12.35 3.00
C PHE A 187 -13.64 -12.15 3.74
N THR A 188 -13.58 -11.60 4.95
CA THR A 188 -14.76 -11.40 5.80
C THR A 188 -15.44 -10.06 5.58
N ARG A 189 -14.75 -9.10 4.95
CA ARG A 189 -15.24 -7.73 4.74
C ARG A 189 -15.05 -7.21 3.32
N THR A 190 -13.81 -7.05 2.86
CA THR A 190 -13.50 -6.35 1.59
C THR A 190 -14.07 -7.12 0.41
N TYR A 191 -13.68 -8.38 0.24
CA TYR A 191 -14.08 -9.25 -0.87
C TYR A 191 -15.19 -10.24 -0.52
N LYS A 192 -15.90 -10.04 0.60
CA LYS A 192 -16.86 -11.01 1.15
C LYS A 192 -17.92 -11.47 0.13
N ASN A 193 -18.36 -10.57 -0.75
CA ASN A 193 -19.36 -10.87 -1.77
C ASN A 193 -18.77 -11.77 -2.87
N GLU A 194 -17.53 -11.51 -3.29
CA GLU A 194 -16.82 -12.33 -4.28
C GLU A 194 -16.46 -13.70 -3.73
N VAL A 195 -16.04 -13.79 -2.46
CA VAL A 195 -15.79 -15.06 -1.76
C VAL A 195 -17.06 -15.91 -1.73
N ALA A 196 -18.20 -15.32 -1.34
CA ALA A 196 -19.48 -16.02 -1.31
C ALA A 196 -19.92 -16.46 -2.72
N ALA A 197 -19.77 -15.59 -3.73
CA ALA A 197 -20.14 -15.88 -5.10
C ALA A 197 -19.25 -16.97 -5.74
N ALA A 198 -17.94 -16.93 -5.50
CA ALA A 198 -16.99 -17.93 -5.99
C ALA A 198 -17.35 -19.32 -5.45
N LYS A 199 -17.66 -19.42 -4.15
CA LYS A 199 -18.12 -20.65 -3.52
C LYS A 199 -19.44 -21.15 -4.11
N ALA A 200 -20.43 -20.26 -4.26
CA ALA A 200 -21.75 -20.63 -4.79
C ALA A 200 -21.69 -21.12 -6.25
N ASN A 201 -20.77 -20.59 -7.05
CA ASN A 201 -20.59 -20.98 -8.45
C ASN A 201 -19.47 -22.01 -8.67
N ASN A 202 -18.85 -22.49 -7.60
CA ASN A 202 -17.77 -23.48 -7.64
C ASN A 202 -16.58 -23.05 -8.55
N TYR A 203 -16.25 -21.75 -8.55
CA TYR A 203 -15.10 -21.23 -9.28
C TYR A 203 -13.79 -21.70 -8.62
N PRO A 204 -12.73 -21.99 -9.40
CA PRO A 204 -11.45 -22.50 -8.92
C PRO A 204 -10.60 -21.40 -8.24
N ILE A 205 -11.14 -20.77 -7.20
CA ILE A 205 -10.47 -19.76 -6.38
C ILE A 205 -10.34 -20.27 -4.96
N GLU A 206 -9.11 -20.26 -4.45
CA GLU A 206 -8.84 -20.50 -3.04
C GLU A 206 -8.51 -19.19 -2.32
N TYR A 207 -9.36 -18.82 -1.36
CA TYR A 207 -9.11 -17.73 -0.42
C TYR A 207 -8.55 -18.32 0.88
N ILE A 208 -7.28 -18.05 1.17
CA ILE A 208 -6.50 -18.78 2.18
C ILE A 208 -6.08 -17.81 3.27
N LEU A 209 -6.72 -17.92 4.44
CA LEU A 209 -6.34 -17.17 5.64
C LEU A 209 -5.30 -17.97 6.41
N ASN A 210 -4.08 -17.45 6.49
CA ASN A 210 -2.97 -18.08 7.19
C ASN A 210 -2.79 -17.49 8.59
N LYS A 211 -2.07 -18.24 9.43
CA LYS A 211 -1.76 -17.83 10.81
C LYS A 211 -0.66 -16.77 10.92
N ASP A 212 0.26 -16.76 9.96
CA ASP A 212 1.45 -15.92 9.91
C ASP A 212 1.95 -15.84 8.45
N ASP A 213 2.91 -14.95 8.21
CA ASP A 213 3.45 -14.72 6.87
C ASP A 213 4.23 -15.93 6.34
N ASP A 214 4.97 -16.64 7.21
CA ASP A 214 5.69 -17.86 6.83
C ASP A 214 4.72 -18.92 6.28
N ALA A 215 3.56 -19.11 6.93
CA ALA A 215 2.50 -19.97 6.41
C ALA A 215 1.87 -19.44 5.11
N SER A 216 1.84 -18.12 4.90
CA SER A 216 1.41 -17.54 3.62
C SER A 216 2.41 -17.85 2.51
N VAL A 217 3.71 -17.75 2.77
CA VAL A 217 4.77 -18.13 1.83
C VAL A 217 4.71 -19.62 1.52
N ASP A 218 4.56 -20.48 2.53
CA ASP A 218 4.42 -21.93 2.34
C ASP A 218 3.18 -22.29 1.52
N SER A 219 2.06 -21.60 1.76
CA SER A 219 0.85 -21.74 0.93
C SER A 219 1.14 -21.36 -0.52
N MET A 220 1.78 -20.22 -0.78
CA MET A 220 2.13 -19.79 -2.13
C MET A 220 3.07 -20.78 -2.82
N LEU A 221 4.11 -21.27 -2.14
CA LEU A 221 5.01 -22.32 -2.66
C LEU A 221 4.24 -23.58 -3.05
N ALA A 222 3.28 -24.02 -2.23
CA ALA A 222 2.43 -25.15 -2.56
C ALA A 222 1.61 -24.90 -3.84
N LYS A 223 1.11 -23.67 -4.05
CA LYS A 223 0.34 -23.32 -5.26
C LYS A 223 1.21 -23.19 -6.50
N ILE A 224 2.43 -22.67 -6.35
CA ILE A 224 3.46 -22.69 -7.41
C ILE A 224 3.69 -24.14 -7.84
N ASN A 225 4.00 -25.04 -6.91
CA ASN A 225 4.28 -26.45 -7.22
C ASN A 225 3.06 -27.18 -7.81
N ALA A 226 1.86 -26.87 -7.36
CA ALA A 226 0.62 -27.44 -7.90
C ALA A 226 0.22 -26.89 -9.28
N GLY A 227 0.98 -25.95 -9.85
CA GLY A 227 0.76 -25.41 -11.19
C GLY A 227 -0.47 -24.51 -11.29
N TYR A 228 -0.77 -23.73 -10.24
CA TYR A 228 -1.83 -22.71 -10.29
C TYR A 228 -1.55 -21.70 -11.39
N ASP A 229 -2.60 -21.07 -11.93
CA ASP A 229 -2.48 -20.08 -12.99
C ASP A 229 -2.19 -18.69 -12.42
N ALA A 230 -2.79 -18.35 -11.28
CA ALA A 230 -2.59 -17.05 -10.65
C ALA A 230 -2.48 -17.19 -9.12
N ILE A 231 -1.37 -16.70 -8.57
CA ILE A 231 -1.01 -16.86 -7.17
C ILE A 231 -0.80 -15.47 -6.57
N PHE A 232 -1.73 -15.04 -5.72
CA PHE A 232 -1.69 -13.78 -5.01
C PHE A 232 -1.30 -14.02 -3.55
N GLY A 233 -0.36 -13.22 -3.04
CA GLY A 233 0.01 -13.18 -1.64
C GLY A 233 0.15 -11.73 -1.16
N ILE A 234 -0.30 -11.46 0.07
CA ILE A 234 0.01 -10.23 0.79
C ILE A 234 0.81 -10.61 2.03
N LEU A 235 2.02 -10.06 2.14
CA LEU A 235 2.96 -10.27 3.24
C LEU A 235 2.98 -9.01 4.11
N GLU A 236 2.80 -9.19 5.42
CA GLU A 236 2.59 -8.10 6.37
C GLU A 236 3.76 -7.87 7.32
N TYR A 237 4.92 -8.47 7.02
CA TYR A 237 6.15 -8.25 7.80
C TYR A 237 6.42 -6.75 7.99
N THR A 238 6.32 -5.96 6.92
CA THR A 238 6.64 -4.53 6.92
C THR A 238 5.60 -3.72 7.69
N ASP A 239 4.32 -3.81 7.32
CA ASP A 239 3.21 -3.11 8.00
C ASP A 239 3.15 -3.43 9.50
N ARG A 240 3.23 -4.71 9.88
CA ARG A 240 3.22 -5.13 11.29
C ARG A 240 4.32 -4.47 12.10
N ASN A 241 5.54 -4.40 11.56
CA ASN A 241 6.66 -3.75 12.23
C ASN A 241 6.51 -2.22 12.26
N GLY A 242 5.92 -1.65 11.20
CA GLY A 242 5.57 -0.22 11.11
C GLY A 242 4.57 0.17 12.20
N HIS A 243 3.49 -0.58 12.37
CA HIS A 243 2.56 -0.42 13.49
C HIS A 243 3.21 -0.62 14.85
N GLY A 244 4.07 -1.62 14.99
CA GLY A 244 4.69 -1.94 16.28
C GLY A 244 5.72 -0.91 16.75
N THR A 245 6.47 -0.30 15.83
CA THR A 245 7.65 0.52 16.19
C THR A 245 7.90 1.75 15.35
N GLY A 246 7.19 1.92 14.24
CA GLY A 246 7.18 3.13 13.44
C GLY A 246 7.57 2.91 11.98
N PHE A 247 6.84 3.52 11.06
CA PHE A 247 7.11 3.54 9.63
C PHE A 247 8.25 4.53 9.33
N SER A 248 9.50 4.04 9.32
CA SER A 248 10.68 4.85 9.00
C SER A 248 11.86 3.95 8.58
N ILE A 249 12.65 4.38 7.59
CA ILE A 249 13.87 3.69 7.17
C ILE A 249 14.98 3.84 8.21
N ASP A 250 14.82 4.76 9.16
CA ASP A 250 15.70 4.87 10.32
C ASP A 250 15.26 3.91 11.46
N ASN A 251 14.11 3.22 11.32
CA ASN A 251 13.66 2.20 12.26
C ASN A 251 14.13 0.80 11.82
N PRO A 252 15.08 0.17 12.55
CA PRO A 252 15.63 -1.12 12.15
C PRO A 252 14.60 -2.26 12.13
N LYS A 253 13.54 -2.22 12.94
CA LYS A 253 12.51 -3.27 12.92
C LYS A 253 11.64 -3.20 11.66
N TYR A 254 11.29 -1.99 11.24
CA TYR A 254 10.55 -1.76 9.99
C TYR A 254 11.37 -2.19 8.78
N VAL A 255 12.65 -1.78 8.74
CA VAL A 255 13.59 -2.20 7.69
C VAL A 255 13.78 -3.72 7.66
N ASN A 256 13.95 -4.37 8.82
CA ASN A 256 14.08 -5.82 8.87
C ASN A 256 12.82 -6.55 8.42
N GLY A 257 11.63 -6.01 8.69
CA GLY A 257 10.37 -6.54 8.16
C GLY A 257 10.35 -6.53 6.63
N TYR A 258 10.77 -5.41 6.02
CA TYR A 258 10.93 -5.30 4.56
C TYR A 258 11.95 -6.29 4.00
N LEU A 259 13.14 -6.37 4.60
CA LEU A 259 14.20 -7.28 4.14
C LEU A 259 13.81 -8.77 4.28
N GLU A 260 13.02 -9.15 5.29
CA GLU A 260 12.47 -10.50 5.35
C GLU A 260 11.45 -10.74 4.22
N GLY A 261 10.62 -9.74 3.89
CA GLY A 261 9.75 -9.78 2.71
C GLY A 261 10.50 -10.01 1.39
N GLU A 262 11.62 -9.31 1.18
CA GLU A 262 12.52 -9.50 0.02
C GLU A 262 13.04 -10.93 -0.06
N LYS A 263 13.56 -11.46 1.04
CA LYS A 263 14.07 -12.84 1.11
C LYS A 263 12.98 -13.87 0.82
N GLN A 264 11.77 -13.70 1.37
CA GLN A 264 10.66 -14.62 1.09
C GLN A 264 10.17 -14.52 -0.36
N ALA A 265 10.18 -13.32 -0.94
CA ALA A 265 9.84 -13.14 -2.34
C ALA A 265 10.86 -13.80 -3.28
N LEU A 266 12.17 -13.71 -3.00
CA LEU A 266 13.18 -14.46 -3.75
C LEU A 266 12.93 -15.97 -3.70
N LYS A 267 12.63 -16.51 -2.52
CA LYS A 267 12.26 -17.93 -2.37
C LYS A 267 11.10 -18.33 -3.28
N LEU A 268 10.09 -17.46 -3.44
CA LEU A 268 8.95 -17.70 -4.33
C LEU A 268 9.34 -17.61 -5.81
N ILE A 269 10.17 -16.63 -6.18
CA ILE A 269 10.68 -16.44 -7.54
C ILE A 269 11.55 -17.62 -7.97
N ASP A 270 12.44 -18.08 -7.09
CA ASP A 270 13.29 -19.25 -7.33
C ASP A 270 12.45 -20.51 -7.52
N ALA A 271 11.39 -20.69 -6.73
CA ALA A 271 10.47 -21.81 -6.89
C ALA A 271 9.74 -21.76 -8.24
N VAL A 272 9.38 -20.57 -8.74
CA VAL A 272 8.83 -20.39 -10.09
C VAL A 272 9.84 -20.82 -11.15
N LYS A 273 11.07 -20.30 -11.08
CA LYS A 273 12.15 -20.59 -12.04
C LYS A 273 12.59 -22.05 -12.02
N ALA A 274 12.42 -22.75 -10.89
CA ALA A 274 12.77 -24.17 -10.73
C ALA A 274 11.70 -25.15 -11.24
N ARG A 275 10.54 -24.66 -11.73
CA ARG A 275 9.49 -25.54 -12.25
C ARG A 275 9.96 -26.27 -13.52
N GLU A 276 9.69 -27.57 -13.62
CA GLU A 276 9.98 -28.35 -14.83
C GLU A 276 9.26 -27.80 -16.07
N THR A 277 8.09 -27.15 -15.87
CA THR A 277 7.27 -26.57 -16.94
C THR A 277 7.56 -25.10 -17.21
N TYR A 278 8.56 -24.50 -16.57
CA TYR A 278 8.83 -23.06 -16.64
C TYR A 278 8.98 -22.56 -18.09
N GLU A 279 9.67 -23.33 -18.94
CA GLU A 279 9.90 -22.98 -20.35
C GLU A 279 8.61 -22.98 -21.22
N GLN A 280 7.53 -23.64 -20.80
CA GLN A 280 6.23 -23.63 -21.48
C GLN A 280 5.23 -22.64 -20.88
N GLU A 281 5.66 -21.87 -19.88
CA GLU A 281 4.88 -20.89 -19.14
C GLU A 281 5.38 -19.47 -19.49
N ASP A 282 4.46 -18.50 -19.49
CA ASP A 282 4.79 -17.06 -19.50
C ASP A 282 4.43 -16.52 -18.11
N TRP A 283 5.42 -16.31 -17.26
CA TRP A 283 5.23 -15.79 -15.91
C TRP A 283 5.24 -14.27 -15.88
N LEU A 284 4.15 -13.66 -15.43
CA LEU A 284 4.15 -12.31 -14.89
C LEU A 284 4.46 -12.36 -13.40
N ILE A 285 5.51 -11.66 -12.99
CA ILE A 285 5.88 -11.48 -11.59
C ILE A 285 5.70 -10.01 -11.23
N ILE A 286 4.96 -9.75 -10.16
CA ILE A 286 4.69 -8.40 -9.64
C ILE A 286 5.03 -8.37 -8.15
N ILE A 287 5.81 -7.37 -7.76
CA ILE A 287 6.00 -6.98 -6.35
C ILE A 287 5.56 -5.52 -6.21
N THR A 288 4.66 -5.24 -5.28
CA THR A 288 4.14 -3.88 -5.07
C THR A 288 3.69 -3.69 -3.63
N SER A 289 3.37 -2.46 -3.27
CA SER A 289 2.74 -2.12 -2.00
C SER A 289 1.40 -1.44 -2.24
N ASP A 290 0.61 -1.30 -1.20
CA ASP A 290 -0.73 -0.73 -1.22
C ASP A 290 -0.81 0.62 -0.50
N HIS A 291 0.06 0.82 0.49
CA HIS A 291 0.32 2.09 1.16
C HIS A 291 1.69 2.11 1.85
N GLY A 292 2.09 3.29 2.29
CA GLY A 292 3.12 3.45 3.32
C GLY A 292 2.54 3.74 4.70
N GLY A 293 3.30 4.43 5.55
CA GLY A 293 2.84 4.80 6.89
C GLY A 293 3.57 5.99 7.47
N TYR A 294 3.03 6.53 8.55
CA TYR A 294 3.63 7.64 9.29
C TYR A 294 3.47 7.46 10.80
N GLY A 295 4.55 7.68 11.55
CA GLY A 295 4.55 7.31 12.98
C GLY A 295 4.29 5.81 13.09
N THR A 296 3.30 5.38 13.87
CA THR A 296 2.87 3.97 14.00
C THR A 296 1.49 3.72 13.37
N SER A 297 1.07 4.55 12.43
CA SER A 297 -0.26 4.50 11.82
C SER A 297 -0.18 4.78 10.32
N HIS A 298 -1.30 4.57 9.64
CA HIS A 298 -1.49 4.88 8.23
C HIS A 298 -2.96 5.28 8.01
N GLY A 299 -3.27 5.81 6.83
CA GLY A 299 -4.62 6.21 6.40
C GLY A 299 -4.76 7.69 6.06
N SER A 300 -3.69 8.47 6.23
CA SER A 300 -3.62 9.88 5.84
C SER A 300 -2.90 10.06 4.51
N PRO A 301 -3.18 11.11 3.73
CA PRO A 301 -2.53 11.30 2.43
C PRO A 301 -1.18 12.01 2.58
N SER A 302 -0.34 11.58 3.54
CA SER A 302 1.03 12.08 3.62
C SER A 302 1.88 11.47 2.49
N PRO A 303 2.96 12.14 2.03
CA PRO A 303 3.84 11.57 1.03
C PRO A 303 4.38 10.17 1.39
N MET A 304 4.72 9.96 2.66
CA MET A 304 5.23 8.66 3.14
C MET A 304 4.18 7.56 3.07
N GLU A 305 2.90 7.90 3.20
CA GLU A 305 1.80 6.96 3.07
C GLU A 305 1.37 6.75 1.62
N THR A 306 1.58 7.75 0.75
CA THR A 306 1.04 7.82 -0.61
C THR A 306 1.97 7.21 -1.65
N TYR A 307 3.28 7.48 -1.58
CA TYR A 307 4.23 7.00 -2.58
C TYR A 307 4.72 5.61 -2.24
N ILE A 308 4.50 4.70 -3.18
CA ILE A 308 4.79 3.28 -3.13
C ILE A 308 5.52 2.88 -4.43
N PHE A 309 5.63 1.59 -4.72
CA PHE A 309 6.39 1.11 -5.86
C PHE A 309 5.68 -0.04 -6.57
N LEU A 310 6.11 -0.30 -7.80
CA LEU A 310 5.75 -1.46 -8.59
C LEU A 310 7.01 -2.01 -9.27
N ALA A 311 7.45 -3.18 -8.85
CA ALA A 311 8.45 -3.97 -9.57
C ALA A 311 7.73 -5.02 -10.42
N THR A 312 8.11 -5.15 -11.68
CA THR A 312 7.56 -6.19 -12.56
C THR A 312 8.57 -6.64 -13.60
N ASN A 313 8.48 -7.91 -14.01
CA ASN A 313 9.28 -8.48 -15.09
C ASN A 313 8.72 -8.19 -16.50
N LYS A 314 7.69 -7.34 -16.60
CA LYS A 314 7.20 -6.81 -17.88
C LYS A 314 7.31 -5.29 -17.89
N LYS A 315 7.93 -4.74 -18.93
CA LYS A 315 8.10 -3.30 -19.05
C LYS A 315 6.73 -2.63 -19.20
N LEU A 316 6.51 -1.54 -18.46
CA LEU A 316 5.33 -0.70 -18.68
C LEU A 316 5.57 0.17 -19.93
N PRO A 317 4.52 0.41 -20.73
CA PRO A 317 4.62 1.22 -21.95
C PRO A 317 4.94 2.69 -21.66
#